data_AF-C2KXX8-F1
#
_entry.id   AF-C2KXX8-F1
#
_cell.length_a   1.000
_cell.length_b   1.000
_cell.length_c   1.000
_cell.angle_alpha   90.00
_cell.angle_beta   90.00
_cell.angle_gamma   90.00
#
_symmetry.space_group_name_H-M   'P 1'
#
loop_
_entity.id
_entity.type
_entity.pdbx_description
1 polymer ?
#
loop_
_entity_poly.entity_id
_entity_poly.type
_entity_poly.pdbx_seq_one_letter_code
_entity_poly.pdbx_strand_id
1 'polypeptide(L)'
;MNWKDLWNKKYLMISVYVLLTALLYHLGSRLVDHLERIPSLWTRHFSWLSQVTSPLLLGFALAYLFSPLCSLLERVLGKIPLFQKKEKLRRNLGILLCYLLILLSLVLLASLFVSVLTKNIQLIQGEDFAKGLESVLLLLKSFYEDLNQRVSEIPIAGNDLQEGIRTFLAKLLSFVQNLGSNFISSVGNMGSLIGTLLFGIIFSIYFLADGVKIALYWERIFRLILGEKRVLAFRGFLKDADRAFSGYIRGQMIDGIIMAILVSFSLSLIGVRYAV
;
A
#
# COMPACT_ATOMS: atom_id res chain seq x y z
N MET A 1 -46.32 44.95 50.18
CA MET A 1 -44.99 44.67 49.61
C MET A 1 -45.09 44.84 48.09
N ASN A 2 -44.51 45.90 47.54
CA ASN A 2 -44.71 46.28 46.14
C ASN A 2 -43.83 45.41 45.23
N TRP A 3 -44.43 44.40 44.59
CA TRP A 3 -43.74 43.43 43.72
C TRP A 3 -43.02 44.06 42.51
N LYS A 4 -43.32 45.32 42.19
CA LYS A 4 -42.71 46.09 41.09
C LYS A 4 -41.28 46.56 41.38
N ASP A 5 -40.87 46.70 42.65
CA ASP A 5 -39.50 47.12 43.02
C ASP A 5 -38.48 45.97 43.01
N LEU A 6 -38.93 44.72 42.98
CA LEU A 6 -38.05 43.55 42.89
C LEU A 6 -37.56 43.28 41.46
N TRP A 7 -38.16 43.93 40.45
CA TRP A 7 -37.83 43.79 39.04
C TRP A 7 -36.73 44.76 38.62
N ASN A 8 -35.53 44.53 39.14
CA ASN A 8 -34.36 45.28 38.71
C ASN A 8 -33.92 44.79 37.32
N LYS A 9 -34.17 45.61 36.30
CA LYS A 9 -33.88 45.33 34.88
C LYS A 9 -32.44 44.88 34.65
N LYS A 10 -31.47 45.35 35.45
CA LYS A 10 -30.05 44.97 35.33
C LYS A 10 -29.81 43.50 35.71
N TYR A 11 -30.39 43.02 36.81
CA TYR A 11 -30.25 41.63 37.24
C TYR A 11 -31.04 40.68 36.33
N LEU A 12 -32.17 41.14 35.80
CA LEU A 12 -32.96 40.37 34.83
C LEU A 12 -32.22 40.20 33.51
N MET A 13 -31.56 41.26 33.03
CA MET A 13 -30.72 41.20 31.84
C MET A 13 -29.52 40.25 32.01
N ILE A 14 -28.86 40.27 33.18
CA ILE A 14 -27.79 39.32 33.52
C ILE A 14 -28.31 37.89 33.54
N SER A 15 -29.47 37.63 34.16
CA SER A 15 -30.08 36.29 34.18
C SER A 15 -30.41 35.79 32.78
N VAL A 16 -30.87 36.66 31.88
CA VAL A 16 -31.16 36.31 30.47
C VAL A 16 -29.87 35.97 29.73
N TYR A 17 -28.79 36.72 29.92
CA TYR A 17 -27.50 36.38 29.31
C TYR A 17 -26.92 35.06 29.82
N VAL A 18 -27.01 34.79 31.12
CA VAL A 18 -26.57 33.50 31.69
C VAL A 18 -27.40 32.34 31.15
N LEU A 19 -28.73 32.49 31.04
CA LEU A 19 -29.59 31.47 30.44
C LEU A 19 -29.29 31.25 28.95
N LEU A 20 -29.07 32.33 28.20
CA LEU A 20 -28.75 32.26 26.77
C LEU A 20 -27.40 31.57 26.53
N THR A 21 -26.38 31.91 27.32
CA THR A 21 -25.06 31.27 27.23
C THR A 21 -25.11 29.79 27.63
N ALA A 22 -25.85 29.44 28.69
CA ALA A 22 -26.07 28.04 29.08
C ALA A 22 -26.82 27.24 28.00
N LEU A 23 -27.81 27.86 27.35
CA LEU A 23 -28.56 27.26 26.25
C LEU A 23 -27.70 27.07 25.00
N LEU A 24 -26.87 28.06 24.65
CA LEU A 24 -25.90 27.96 23.54
C LEU A 24 -24.83 26.89 23.82
N TYR A 25 -24.34 26.80 25.05
CA TYR A 25 -23.41 25.75 25.45
C TYR A 25 -24.04 24.35 25.32
N HIS A 26 -25.28 24.18 25.79
CA HIS A 26 -25.98 22.90 25.72
C HIS A 26 -26.34 22.49 24.28
N LEU A 27 -26.70 23.45 23.44
CA LEU A 27 -26.91 23.23 22.00
C LEU A 27 -25.60 22.88 21.30
N GLY A 28 -24.51 23.58 21.62
CA GLY A 28 -23.18 23.33 21.06
C GLY A 28 -22.67 21.93 21.39
N SER A 29 -22.79 21.49 22.65
CA SER A 29 -22.35 20.15 23.06
C SER A 29 -23.16 19.04 22.37
N ARG A 30 -24.49 19.18 22.29
CA ARG A 30 -25.38 18.23 21.57
C ARG A 30 -25.05 18.13 20.08
N LEU A 31 -24.60 19.22 19.46
CA LEU A 31 -24.20 19.25 18.05
C LEU A 31 -22.90 18.47 17.84
N VAL A 32 -21.92 18.62 18.74
CA VAL A 32 -20.67 17.85 18.73
C VAL A 32 -20.92 16.35 18.97
N ASP A 33 -21.80 15.99 19.91
CA ASP A 33 -22.18 14.59 20.17
C ASP A 33 -22.87 13.92 18.96
N HIS A 34 -23.55 14.70 18.11
CA HIS A 34 -24.12 14.22 16.85
C HIS A 34 -23.10 14.16 15.71
N LEU A 35 -22.06 14.98 15.74
CA LEU A 35 -20.93 14.85 14.80
C LEU A 35 -20.14 13.56 15.05
N GLU A 36 -20.02 13.08 16.29
CA GLU A 36 -19.37 11.79 16.61
C GLU A 36 -20.11 10.56 16.05
N ARG A 37 -21.41 10.68 15.71
CA ARG A 37 -22.17 9.62 15.02
C ARG A 37 -21.95 9.59 13.51
N ILE A 38 -21.41 10.65 12.91
CA ILE A 38 -21.17 10.70 11.45
C ILE A 38 -20.08 9.71 11.01
N PRO A 39 -18.93 9.58 11.71
CA PRO A 39 -17.92 8.58 11.38
C PRO A 39 -18.43 7.14 11.43
N SER A 40 -19.28 6.79 12.40
CA SER A 40 -19.80 5.42 12.56
C SER A 40 -20.86 5.06 11.49
N LEU A 41 -21.62 6.05 11.02
CA LEU A 41 -22.51 5.87 9.87
C LEU A 41 -21.71 5.77 8.55
N TRP A 42 -20.63 6.56 8.43
CA TRP A 42 -19.74 6.51 7.26
C TRP A 42 -19.07 5.15 7.11
N THR A 43 -18.48 4.60 8.17
CA THR A 43 -17.80 3.30 8.12
C THR A 43 -18.74 2.14 7.79
N ARG A 44 -19.99 2.19 8.26
CA ARG A 44 -20.99 1.15 7.96
C ARG A 44 -21.41 1.15 6.49
N HIS A 45 -21.66 2.33 5.90
CA HIS A 45 -22.10 2.45 4.51
C HIS A 45 -20.97 2.40 3.47
N PHE A 46 -19.73 2.75 3.84
CA PHE A 46 -18.55 2.72 2.96
C PHE A 46 -17.60 1.55 3.25
N SER A 47 -17.99 0.59 4.09
CA SER A 47 -17.19 -0.62 4.35
C SER A 47 -16.82 -1.37 3.07
N TRP A 48 -17.72 -1.38 2.06
CA TRP A 48 -17.46 -1.95 0.73
C TRP A 48 -16.31 -1.25 -0.01
N LEU A 49 -16.12 0.06 0.20
CA LEU A 49 -15.05 0.82 -0.45
C LEU A 49 -13.69 0.33 0.03
N SER A 50 -13.55 0.01 1.32
CA SER A 50 -12.33 -0.60 1.86
C SER A 50 -12.06 -1.98 1.24
N GLN A 51 -13.11 -2.78 1.03
CA GLN A 51 -13.00 -4.11 0.41
C GLN A 51 -12.54 -4.06 -1.05
N VAL A 52 -12.92 -3.01 -1.81
CA VAL A 52 -12.48 -2.81 -3.20
C VAL A 52 -11.12 -2.11 -3.28
N THR A 53 -10.85 -1.19 -2.36
CA THR A 53 -9.58 -0.44 -2.32
C THR A 53 -8.42 -1.36 -1.94
N SER A 54 -8.67 -2.38 -1.13
CA SER A 54 -7.66 -3.37 -0.72
C SER A 54 -6.95 -4.07 -1.91
N PRO A 55 -7.67 -4.82 -2.78
CA PRO A 55 -7.05 -5.45 -3.94
C PRO A 55 -6.52 -4.42 -4.96
N LEU A 56 -7.11 -3.22 -5.03
CA LEU A 56 -6.61 -2.15 -5.90
C LEU A 56 -5.23 -1.66 -5.46
N LEU A 57 -5.03 -1.41 -4.16
CA LEU A 57 -3.75 -1.02 -3.59
C LEU A 57 -2.72 -2.14 -3.72
N LEU A 58 -3.13 -3.38 -3.49
CA LEU A 58 -2.27 -4.55 -3.72
C LEU A 58 -1.83 -4.63 -5.19
N GLY A 59 -2.77 -4.43 -6.12
CA GLY A 59 -2.46 -4.39 -7.54
C GLY A 59 -1.53 -3.26 -7.93
N PHE A 60 -1.68 -2.08 -7.34
CA PHE A 60 -0.75 -0.95 -7.54
C PHE A 60 0.65 -1.26 -7.01
N ALA A 61 0.75 -1.88 -5.82
CA ALA A 61 2.02 -2.27 -5.22
C ALA A 61 2.74 -3.34 -6.06
N LEU A 62 2.03 -4.40 -6.48
CA LEU A 62 2.56 -5.41 -7.40
C LEU A 62 2.98 -4.79 -8.73
N ALA A 63 2.17 -3.87 -9.25
CA ALA A 63 2.48 -3.21 -10.51
C ALA A 63 3.78 -2.42 -10.43
N TYR A 64 3.96 -1.68 -9.33
CA TYR A 64 5.17 -0.91 -9.09
C TYR A 64 6.40 -1.82 -8.93
N LEU A 65 6.26 -2.93 -8.21
CA LEU A 65 7.32 -3.91 -7.99
C LEU A 65 7.75 -4.61 -9.28
N PHE A 66 6.80 -4.99 -10.15
CA PHE A 66 7.08 -5.74 -11.39
C PHE A 66 7.41 -4.84 -12.58
N SER A 67 7.13 -3.53 -12.51
CA SER A 67 7.41 -2.56 -13.56
C SER A 67 8.86 -2.59 -14.09
N PRO A 68 9.92 -2.63 -13.24
CA PRO A 68 11.30 -2.75 -13.71
C PRO A 68 11.53 -4.01 -14.55
N LEU A 69 11.06 -5.17 -14.07
CA LEU A 69 11.21 -6.47 -14.76
C LEU A 69 10.46 -6.47 -16.11
N CYS A 70 9.22 -5.96 -16.12
CA CYS A 70 8.43 -5.84 -17.34
C CYS A 70 9.10 -4.93 -18.37
N SER A 71 9.67 -3.80 -17.92
CA SER A 71 10.37 -2.86 -18.80
C SER A 71 11.64 -3.45 -19.41
N LEU A 72 12.35 -4.31 -18.66
CA LEU A 72 13.52 -5.04 -19.17
C LEU A 72 13.11 -6.02 -20.27
N LEU A 73 12.06 -6.82 -20.03
CA LEU A 73 11.52 -7.75 -21.02
C LEU A 73 10.99 -7.01 -22.25
N GLU A 74 10.27 -5.91 -22.07
CA GLU A 74 9.80 -5.09 -23.18
C GLU A 74 10.95 -4.56 -24.05
N ARG A 75 12.05 -4.11 -23.43
CA ARG A 75 13.26 -3.67 -24.15
C ARG A 75 13.91 -4.81 -24.91
N VAL A 76 13.99 -6.00 -24.34
CA VAL A 76 14.52 -7.19 -25.03
C VAL A 76 13.65 -7.55 -26.23
N LEU A 77 12.32 -7.57 -26.07
CA LEU A 77 11.38 -7.81 -27.17
C LEU A 77 11.47 -6.73 -28.26
N GLY A 78 11.73 -5.48 -27.88
CA GLY A 78 11.92 -4.36 -28.81
C GLY A 78 13.15 -4.48 -29.71
N LYS A 79 14.13 -5.31 -29.35
CA LYS A 79 15.29 -5.59 -30.23
C LYS A 79 14.94 -6.56 -31.37
N ILE A 80 13.82 -7.26 -31.29
CA ILE A 80 13.39 -8.24 -32.29
C ILE A 80 12.64 -7.49 -33.42
N PRO A 81 13.04 -7.64 -34.70
CA PRO A 81 12.48 -6.87 -35.82
C PRO A 81 10.97 -7.09 -36.01
N LEU A 82 10.45 -8.26 -35.63
CA LEU A 82 9.02 -8.60 -35.69
C LEU A 82 8.14 -7.76 -34.73
N PHE A 83 8.71 -7.29 -33.61
CA PHE A 83 7.98 -6.58 -32.56
C PHE A 83 8.32 -5.08 -32.46
N GLN A 84 9.30 -4.60 -33.23
CA GLN A 84 9.73 -3.20 -33.25
C GLN A 84 8.60 -2.21 -33.54
N LYS A 85 7.73 -2.52 -34.50
CA LYS A 85 6.65 -1.60 -34.96
C LYS A 85 5.33 -1.74 -34.20
N LYS A 86 5.20 -2.73 -33.30
CA LYS A 86 3.94 -3.04 -32.61
C LYS A 86 4.04 -2.80 -31.10
N GLU A 87 4.08 -1.52 -30.71
CA GLU A 87 4.25 -1.09 -29.32
C GLU A 87 3.25 -1.74 -28.34
N LYS A 88 1.95 -1.76 -28.69
CA LYS A 88 0.92 -2.39 -27.85
C LYS A 88 1.13 -3.89 -27.67
N LEU A 89 1.56 -4.58 -28.72
CA LEU A 89 1.85 -6.01 -28.69
C LEU A 89 3.10 -6.30 -27.85
N ARG A 90 4.16 -5.49 -28.03
CA ARG A 90 5.41 -5.59 -27.27
C ARG A 90 5.17 -5.42 -25.77
N ARG A 91 4.37 -4.41 -25.40
CA ARG A 91 3.99 -4.16 -24.00
C ARG A 91 3.20 -5.31 -23.40
N ASN A 92 2.13 -5.76 -24.06
CA ASN A 92 1.30 -6.86 -23.56
C ASN A 92 2.08 -8.19 -23.46
N LEU A 93 2.93 -8.49 -24.44
CA LEU A 93 3.80 -9.68 -24.39
C LEU A 93 4.87 -9.56 -23.29
N GLY A 94 5.44 -8.37 -23.09
CA GLY A 94 6.40 -8.13 -21.99
C GLY A 94 5.78 -8.38 -20.62
N ILE A 95 4.54 -7.93 -20.41
CA ILE A 95 3.78 -8.19 -19.18
C ILE A 95 3.51 -9.69 -19.03
N LEU A 96 3.02 -10.36 -20.08
CA LEU A 96 2.74 -11.80 -20.05
C LEU A 96 3.99 -12.62 -19.72
N LEU A 97 5.12 -12.32 -20.36
CA LEU A 97 6.40 -12.97 -20.09
C LEU A 97 6.90 -12.69 -18.67
N CYS A 98 6.69 -11.49 -18.14
CA CYS A 98 7.06 -11.17 -16.76
C CYS A 98 6.28 -12.02 -15.76
N TYR A 99 4.96 -12.10 -15.91
CA TYR A 99 4.12 -12.91 -15.04
C TYR A 99 4.45 -14.40 -15.16
N LEU A 100 4.75 -14.89 -16.37
CA LEU A 100 5.18 -16.27 -16.59
C LEU A 100 6.53 -16.56 -15.93
N LEU A 101 7.49 -15.63 -16.02
CA LEU A 101 8.81 -15.75 -15.37
C LEU A 101 8.68 -15.75 -13.85
N ILE A 102 7.85 -14.86 -13.28
CA ILE A 102 7.57 -14.82 -11.84
C ILE A 102 6.92 -16.14 -11.39
N LEU A 103 5.91 -16.62 -12.11
CA LEU A 103 5.23 -17.88 -11.79
C LEU A 103 6.19 -19.07 -11.87
N LEU A 104 7.02 -19.13 -12.92
CA LEU A 104 8.04 -20.16 -13.07
C LEU A 104 9.05 -20.12 -11.91
N SER A 105 9.54 -18.93 -11.55
CA SER A 105 10.45 -18.74 -10.41
C SER A 105 9.82 -19.21 -9.10
N LEU A 106 8.55 -18.87 -8.85
CA LEU A 106 7.82 -19.33 -7.67
C LEU A 106 7.65 -20.85 -7.64
N VAL A 107 7.29 -21.47 -8.77
CA VAL A 107 7.14 -22.94 -8.87
C VAL A 107 8.48 -23.64 -8.66
N LEU A 108 9.57 -23.12 -9.23
CA LEU A 108 10.91 -23.66 -9.04
C LEU A 108 11.36 -23.52 -7.59
N LEU A 109 11.18 -22.36 -6.97
CA LEU A 109 11.48 -22.14 -5.56
C LEU A 109 10.66 -23.07 -4.66
N ALA A 110 9.35 -23.20 -4.91
CA ALA A 110 8.49 -24.12 -4.17
C ALA A 110 8.92 -25.58 -4.35
N SER A 111 9.30 -25.98 -5.57
CA SER A 111 9.80 -27.33 -5.86
C SER A 111 11.14 -27.61 -5.16
N LEU A 112 12.08 -26.68 -5.19
CA LEU A 112 13.36 -26.78 -4.47
C LEU A 112 13.12 -26.85 -2.97
N PHE A 113 12.24 -26.00 -2.44
CA PHE A 113 11.85 -26.00 -1.04
C PHE A 113 11.26 -27.37 -0.65
N VAL A 114 10.26 -27.87 -1.38
CA VAL A 114 9.69 -29.21 -1.16
C VAL A 114 10.75 -30.30 -1.28
N SER A 115 11.69 -30.23 -2.22
CA SER A 115 12.76 -31.22 -2.39
C SER A 115 13.73 -31.24 -1.21
N VAL A 116 14.13 -30.06 -0.71
CA VAL A 116 15.01 -29.91 0.47
C VAL A 116 14.30 -30.40 1.72
N LEU A 117 13.01 -30.12 1.86
CA LEU A 117 12.21 -30.52 3.01
C LEU A 117 11.89 -32.02 3.01
N THR A 118 11.49 -32.58 1.86
CA THR A 118 11.17 -34.01 1.71
C THR A 118 12.40 -34.88 1.99
N LYS A 119 13.61 -34.37 1.69
CA LYS A 119 14.87 -35.06 1.98
C LYS A 119 15.35 -34.91 3.42
N ASN A 120 14.81 -33.97 4.20
CA ASN A 120 15.23 -33.65 5.56
C ASN A 120 14.17 -33.97 6.63
N ILE A 121 13.37 -35.02 6.42
CA ILE A 121 12.37 -35.60 7.35
C ILE A 121 10.93 -35.30 6.91
N GLN A 122 10.17 -36.38 6.73
CA GLN A 122 8.72 -36.41 6.75
C GLN A 122 8.22 -35.59 7.94
N LEU A 123 7.65 -34.41 7.74
CA LEU A 123 6.73 -33.65 8.62
C LEU A 123 6.91 -32.16 8.37
N ILE A 124 6.26 -31.63 7.34
CA ILE A 124 5.95 -30.20 7.34
C ILE A 124 4.45 -30.06 7.07
N GLN A 125 3.73 -29.87 8.17
CA GLN A 125 2.36 -29.36 8.18
C GLN A 125 2.39 -27.87 7.76
N GLY A 126 1.23 -27.29 7.46
CA GLY A 126 1.08 -25.91 6.92
C GLY A 126 1.66 -24.75 7.76
N GLU A 127 2.29 -25.05 8.90
CA GLU A 127 2.92 -24.10 9.82
C GLU A 127 4.20 -23.46 9.25
N ASP A 128 4.95 -24.13 8.37
CA ASP A 128 6.20 -23.56 7.82
C ASP A 128 5.97 -22.57 6.67
N PHE A 129 4.82 -22.66 5.97
CA PHE A 129 4.38 -21.64 5.03
C PHE A 129 4.01 -20.34 5.76
N ALA A 130 3.40 -20.45 6.95
CA ALA A 130 3.09 -19.30 7.80
C ALA A 130 4.37 -18.55 8.24
N LYS A 131 5.45 -19.27 8.56
CA LYS A 131 6.77 -18.68 8.88
C LYS A 131 7.40 -17.93 7.69
N GLY A 132 7.20 -18.43 6.47
CA GLY A 132 7.66 -17.74 5.25
C GLY A 132 6.91 -16.42 4.98
N LEU A 133 5.64 -16.33 5.36
CA LEU A 133 4.90 -15.07 5.31
C LEU A 133 5.28 -14.13 6.45
N GLU A 134 5.55 -14.68 7.62
CA GLU A 134 6.03 -13.93 8.78
C GLU A 134 7.34 -13.20 8.47
N SER A 135 8.26 -13.83 7.72
CA SER A 135 9.51 -13.17 7.28
C SER A 135 9.28 -12.03 6.29
N VAL A 136 8.31 -12.16 5.37
CA VAL A 136 7.91 -11.05 4.48
C VAL A 136 7.29 -9.90 5.28
N LEU A 137 6.49 -10.20 6.30
CA LEU A 137 5.94 -9.20 7.22
C LEU A 137 7.03 -8.50 8.03
N LEU A 138 8.08 -9.22 8.45
CA LEU A 138 9.25 -8.63 9.12
C LEU A 138 10.02 -7.69 8.20
N LEU A 139 10.23 -8.06 6.93
CA LEU A 139 10.83 -7.19 5.92
C LEU A 139 10.04 -5.90 5.72
N LEU A 140 8.71 -6.00 5.62
CA LEU A 140 7.84 -4.83 5.51
C LEU A 140 7.83 -3.96 6.76
N LYS A 141 7.95 -4.57 7.95
CA LYS A 141 8.09 -3.84 9.21
C LYS A 141 9.41 -3.09 9.28
N SER A 142 10.52 -3.71 8.87
CA SER A 142 11.82 -3.04 8.80
C SER A 142 11.81 -1.86 7.81
N PHE A 143 11.14 -2.02 6.67
CA PHE A 143 10.94 -0.93 5.71
C PHE A 143 10.10 0.21 6.29
N TYR A 144 9.05 -0.10 7.06
CA TYR A 144 8.28 0.90 7.79
C TYR A 144 9.15 1.66 8.81
N GLU A 145 9.96 0.95 9.59
CA GLU A 145 10.85 1.54 10.60
C GLU A 145 11.88 2.47 9.95
N ASP A 146 12.51 2.05 8.86
CA ASP A 146 13.45 2.86 8.07
C ASP A 146 12.78 4.13 7.50
N LEU A 147 11.58 3.99 6.93
CA LEU A 147 10.85 5.15 6.41
C LEU A 147 10.42 6.10 7.53
N ASN A 148 9.99 5.57 8.67
CA ASN A 148 9.58 6.37 9.83
C ASN A 148 10.77 7.14 10.42
N GLN A 149 11.95 6.53 10.48
CA GLN A 149 13.18 7.20 10.89
C GLN A 149 13.55 8.31 9.91
N ARG A 150 13.52 8.05 8.60
CA ARG A 150 13.82 9.07 7.58
C ARG A 150 12.81 10.23 7.58
N VAL A 151 11.54 9.96 7.85
CA VAL A 151 10.50 10.98 8.05
C VAL A 151 10.76 11.81 9.32
N SER A 152 11.39 11.21 10.35
CA SER A 152 11.81 11.90 11.57
C SER A 152 12.88 12.96 11.32
N GLU A 153 13.71 12.75 10.30
CA GLU A 153 14.87 13.57 9.96
C GLU A 153 14.59 14.69 8.95
N ILE A 154 13.36 14.79 8.42
CA ILE A 154 12.99 15.83 7.44
C ILE A 154 12.83 17.18 8.16
N PRO A 155 13.72 18.18 7.96
CA PRO A 155 13.72 19.43 8.74
C PRO A 155 12.57 20.40 8.39
N ILE A 156 11.76 20.07 7.38
CA ILE A 156 10.87 21.01 6.66
C ILE A 156 9.38 20.70 6.90
N ALA A 157 9.06 19.55 7.50
CA ALA A 157 7.69 19.17 7.79
C ALA A 157 7.31 19.62 9.21
N GLY A 158 6.38 20.57 9.34
CA GLY A 158 5.78 20.86 10.66
C GLY A 158 5.23 19.60 11.31
N ASN A 159 5.17 19.59 12.65
CA ASN A 159 4.80 18.41 13.46
C ASN A 159 3.54 17.69 12.95
N ASP A 160 2.53 18.43 12.49
CA ASP A 160 1.27 17.89 11.96
C ASP A 160 1.42 17.10 10.65
N LEU A 161 2.30 17.54 9.74
CA LEU A 161 2.56 16.85 8.47
C LEU A 161 3.31 15.54 8.72
N GLN A 162 4.28 15.60 9.65
CA GLN A 162 5.04 14.44 10.06
C GLN A 162 4.15 13.39 10.74
N GLU A 163 3.27 13.80 11.64
CA GLU A 163 2.29 12.94 12.30
C GLU A 163 1.27 12.34 11.31
N GLY A 164 0.83 13.12 10.32
CA GLY A 164 -0.01 12.63 9.23
C GLY A 164 0.65 11.54 8.38
N ILE A 165 1.93 11.73 8.02
CA ILE A 165 2.72 10.73 7.28
C ILE A 165 2.92 9.47 8.12
N ARG A 166 3.25 9.61 9.41
CA ARG A 166 3.40 8.47 10.34
C ARG A 166 2.10 7.67 10.46
N THR A 167 0.98 8.37 10.59
CA THR A 167 -0.35 7.75 10.68
C THR A 167 -0.70 7.01 9.39
N PHE A 168 -0.39 7.58 8.23
CA PHE A 168 -0.58 6.93 6.94
C PHE A 168 0.28 5.67 6.80
N LEU A 169 1.57 5.76 7.13
CA LEU A 169 2.49 4.62 7.11
C LEU A 169 2.06 3.52 8.09
N ALA A 170 1.58 3.87 9.29
CA ALA A 170 1.08 2.90 10.27
C ALA A 170 -0.21 2.21 9.79
N LYS A 171 -1.11 2.95 9.13
CA LYS A 171 -2.30 2.39 8.47
C LYS A 171 -1.93 1.47 7.31
N LEU A 172 -0.90 1.81 6.54
CA LEU A 172 -0.40 0.99 5.45
C LEU A 172 0.24 -0.31 6.01
N LEU A 173 1.03 -0.22 7.06
CA LEU A 173 1.62 -1.39 7.72
C LEU A 173 0.55 -2.30 8.31
N SER A 174 -0.42 -1.76 9.05
CA SER A 174 -1.52 -2.55 9.62
C SER A 174 -2.41 -3.16 8.53
N PHE A 175 -2.63 -2.46 7.41
CA PHE A 175 -3.30 -3.02 6.24
C PHE A 175 -2.55 -4.24 5.69
N VAL A 176 -1.22 -4.15 5.52
CA VAL A 176 -0.42 -5.27 5.01
C VAL A 176 -0.31 -6.42 6.03
N GLN A 177 -0.17 -6.12 7.31
CA GLN A 177 -0.20 -7.11 8.39
C GLN A 177 -1.55 -7.83 8.46
N ASN A 178 -2.65 -7.10 8.34
CA ASN A 178 -3.99 -7.69 8.28
C ASN A 178 -4.17 -8.56 7.03
N LEU A 179 -3.58 -8.20 5.89
CA LEU A 179 -3.56 -9.08 4.73
C LEU A 179 -2.78 -10.38 5.03
N GLY A 180 -1.61 -10.30 5.65
CA GLY A 180 -0.80 -11.47 6.02
C GLY A 180 -1.44 -12.36 7.08
N SER A 181 -2.01 -11.77 8.14
CA SER A 181 -2.69 -12.50 9.22
C SER A 181 -4.00 -13.12 8.74
N ASN A 182 -4.77 -12.44 7.89
CA ASN A 182 -5.92 -13.02 7.20
C ASN A 182 -5.48 -14.16 6.28
N PHE A 183 -4.30 -14.06 5.63
CA PHE A 183 -3.75 -15.10 4.77
C PHE A 183 -3.39 -16.39 5.53
N ILE A 184 -2.85 -16.27 6.74
CA ILE A 184 -2.51 -17.40 7.62
C ILE A 184 -3.76 -17.99 8.32
N SER A 185 -4.67 -17.13 8.80
CA SER A 185 -5.89 -17.57 9.51
C SER A 185 -6.98 -18.12 8.58
N SER A 186 -6.95 -17.79 7.28
CA SER A 186 -7.94 -18.25 6.30
C SER A 186 -7.54 -19.51 5.53
N VAL A 187 -6.60 -20.32 6.04
CA VAL A 187 -6.47 -21.74 5.63
C VAL A 187 -7.81 -22.49 5.82
N GLY A 188 -8.70 -22.00 6.70
CA GLY A 188 -10.09 -22.47 6.84
C GLY A 188 -11.14 -21.76 5.97
N ASN A 189 -10.83 -20.66 5.25
CA ASN A 189 -11.81 -19.86 4.50
C ASN A 189 -11.23 -19.32 3.18
N MET A 190 -10.89 -20.22 2.26
CA MET A 190 -10.11 -19.97 1.03
C MET A 190 -10.73 -18.93 0.05
N GLY A 191 -12.04 -18.65 0.14
CA GLY A 191 -12.76 -17.82 -0.84
C GLY A 191 -12.37 -16.33 -0.87
N SER A 192 -12.15 -15.70 0.28
CA SER A 192 -11.87 -14.25 0.37
C SER A 192 -10.42 -13.89 0.00
N LEU A 193 -9.47 -14.78 0.32
CA LEU A 193 -8.05 -14.63 -0.02
C LEU A 193 -7.80 -14.77 -1.52
N ILE A 194 -8.37 -15.82 -2.12
CA ILE A 194 -8.27 -16.05 -3.56
C ILE A 194 -8.88 -14.86 -4.29
N GLY A 195 -10.03 -14.36 -3.84
CA GLY A 195 -10.64 -13.15 -4.41
C GLY A 195 -9.68 -11.94 -4.38
N THR A 196 -9.16 -11.59 -3.21
CA THR A 196 -8.33 -10.38 -3.04
C THR A 196 -7.02 -10.47 -3.84
N LEU A 197 -6.33 -11.61 -3.82
CA LEU A 197 -5.11 -11.82 -4.60
C LEU A 197 -5.38 -11.87 -6.10
N LEU A 198 -6.43 -12.57 -6.55
CA LEU A 198 -6.79 -12.61 -7.97
C LEU A 198 -7.13 -11.21 -8.48
N PHE A 199 -7.97 -10.46 -7.76
CA PHE A 199 -8.29 -9.09 -8.14
C PHE A 199 -7.07 -8.18 -8.11
N GLY A 200 -6.17 -8.34 -7.13
CA GLY A 200 -4.92 -7.59 -7.11
C GLY A 200 -4.00 -7.91 -8.29
N ILE A 201 -3.88 -9.18 -8.68
CA ILE A 201 -3.15 -9.57 -9.90
C ILE A 201 -3.80 -8.96 -11.15
N ILE A 202 -5.13 -9.02 -11.25
CA ILE A 202 -5.88 -8.41 -12.36
C ILE A 202 -5.60 -6.90 -12.41
N PHE A 203 -5.76 -6.18 -11.30
CA PHE A 203 -5.49 -4.74 -11.23
C PHE A 203 -4.04 -4.41 -11.57
N SER A 204 -3.08 -5.22 -11.11
CA SER A 204 -1.67 -5.05 -11.45
C SER A 204 -1.44 -5.17 -12.97
N ILE A 205 -2.03 -6.16 -13.63
CA ILE A 205 -1.95 -6.30 -15.10
C ILE A 205 -2.52 -5.06 -15.80
N TYR A 206 -3.67 -4.54 -15.33
CA TYR A 206 -4.26 -3.31 -15.88
C TYR A 206 -3.37 -2.08 -15.67
N PHE A 207 -2.78 -1.92 -14.48
CA PHE A 207 -1.86 -0.81 -14.20
C PHE A 207 -0.58 -0.91 -15.04
N LEU A 208 -0.04 -2.10 -15.26
CA LEU A 208 1.11 -2.30 -16.16
C LEU A 208 0.75 -2.00 -17.61
N ALA A 209 -0.42 -2.46 -18.04
CA ALA A 209 -0.86 -2.29 -19.41
C ALA A 209 -1.19 -0.83 -19.70
N ASP A 210 -2.00 -0.15 -18.89
CA ASP A 210 -2.53 1.17 -19.22
C ASP A 210 -2.22 2.26 -18.18
N GLY A 211 -1.21 2.06 -17.33
CA GLY A 211 -0.82 2.99 -16.26
C GLY A 211 -0.64 4.45 -16.71
N VAL A 212 -0.07 4.68 -17.89
CA VAL A 212 0.09 6.04 -18.46
C VAL A 212 -1.27 6.70 -18.72
N LYS A 213 -2.25 5.96 -19.27
CA LYS A 213 -3.60 6.48 -19.53
C LYS A 213 -4.33 6.75 -18.23
N ILE A 214 -4.20 5.85 -17.26
CA ILE A 214 -4.79 5.99 -15.92
C ILE A 214 -4.23 7.24 -15.22
N ALA A 215 -2.91 7.45 -15.26
CA ALA A 215 -2.27 8.63 -14.69
C ALA A 215 -2.76 9.92 -15.34
N LEU A 216 -2.84 9.98 -16.68
CA LEU A 216 -3.34 11.15 -17.41
C LEU A 216 -4.82 11.46 -17.09
N TYR A 217 -5.64 10.42 -16.91
CA TYR A 217 -7.04 10.58 -16.54
C TYR A 217 -7.18 11.23 -15.16
N TRP A 218 -6.47 10.71 -14.16
CA TRP A 218 -6.46 11.28 -12.82
C TRP A 218 -5.85 12.68 -12.77
N GLU A 219 -4.79 12.93 -13.56
CA GLU A 219 -4.19 14.26 -13.67
C GLU A 219 -5.21 15.30 -14.17
N ARG A 220 -6.08 14.95 -15.13
CA ARG A 220 -7.16 15.84 -15.59
C ARG A 220 -8.17 16.12 -14.47
N ILE A 221 -8.59 15.09 -13.73
CA ILE A 221 -9.52 15.25 -12.60
C ILE A 221 -8.92 16.17 -11.53
N PHE A 222 -7.67 15.93 -11.13
CA PHE A 222 -7.01 16.76 -10.14
C PHE A 222 -6.81 18.20 -10.61
N ARG A 223 -6.57 18.43 -11.91
CA ARG A 223 -6.49 19.80 -12.45
C ARG A 223 -7.81 20.54 -12.31
N LEU A 224 -8.93 19.85 -12.51
CA LEU A 224 -10.26 20.44 -12.35
C LEU A 224 -10.59 20.76 -10.89
N ILE A 225 -10.18 19.90 -9.94
CA ILE A 225 -10.52 20.06 -8.51
C ILE A 225 -9.56 21.01 -7.79
N LEU A 226 -8.26 20.88 -8.03
CA LEU A 226 -7.20 21.55 -7.23
C LEU A 226 -6.55 22.73 -7.97
N GLY A 227 -6.78 22.87 -9.28
CA GLY A 227 -6.17 23.88 -10.12
C GLY A 227 -4.75 23.52 -10.59
N GLU A 228 -4.30 24.12 -11.70
CA GLU A 228 -3.07 23.72 -12.39
C GLU A 228 -1.80 23.86 -11.54
N LYS A 229 -1.68 24.94 -10.76
CA LYS A 229 -0.48 25.20 -9.94
C LYS A 229 -0.22 24.10 -8.92
N ARG A 230 -1.27 23.63 -8.23
CA ARG A 230 -1.15 22.57 -7.21
C ARG A 230 -0.86 21.23 -7.84
N VAL A 231 -1.45 20.93 -8.99
CA VAL A 231 -1.18 19.67 -9.71
C VAL A 231 0.24 19.62 -10.24
N LEU A 232 0.80 20.73 -10.74
CA LEU A 232 2.19 20.77 -11.18
C LEU A 232 3.15 20.51 -10.02
N ALA A 233 2.90 21.11 -8.85
CA ALA A 233 3.69 20.84 -7.64
C ALA A 233 3.58 19.36 -7.21
N PHE A 234 2.35 18.82 -7.17
CA PHE A 234 2.12 17.41 -6.82
C PHE A 234 2.78 16.44 -7.82
N ARG A 235 2.76 16.76 -9.11
CA ARG A 235 3.44 15.99 -10.15
C ARG A 235 4.96 16.02 -9.98
N GLY A 236 5.53 17.17 -9.58
CA GLY A 236 6.94 17.27 -9.22
C GLY A 236 7.30 16.31 -8.10
N PHE A 237 6.56 16.38 -6.98
CA PHE A 237 6.73 15.48 -5.84
C PHE A 237 6.60 13.99 -6.23
N LEU A 238 5.58 13.63 -7.01
CA LEU A 238 5.40 12.24 -7.46
C LEU A 238 6.55 11.76 -8.35
N LYS A 239 7.12 12.63 -9.19
CA LYS A 239 8.26 12.29 -10.04
C LYS A 239 9.52 12.06 -9.21
N ASP A 240 9.74 12.87 -8.19
CA ASP A 240 10.89 12.71 -7.28
C ASP A 240 10.74 11.45 -6.42
N ALA A 241 9.53 11.20 -5.91
CA ALA A 241 9.19 9.97 -5.21
C ALA A 241 9.41 8.76 -6.11
N ASP A 242 8.87 8.76 -7.33
CA ASP A 242 9.07 7.67 -8.29
C ASP A 242 10.55 7.42 -8.58
N ARG A 243 11.36 8.47 -8.74
CA ARG A 243 12.80 8.32 -8.96
C ARG A 243 13.51 7.69 -7.76
N ALA A 244 13.16 8.10 -6.54
CA ALA A 244 13.74 7.55 -5.31
C ALA A 244 13.31 6.10 -5.07
N PHE A 245 12.02 5.81 -5.13
CA PHE A 245 11.48 4.47 -4.90
C PHE A 245 11.88 3.48 -6.00
N SER A 246 11.79 3.87 -7.28
CA SER A 246 12.21 3.00 -8.39
C SER A 246 13.72 2.75 -8.38
N GLY A 247 14.51 3.77 -7.98
CA GLY A 247 15.95 3.63 -7.75
C GLY A 247 16.26 2.62 -6.65
N TYR A 248 15.58 2.73 -5.51
CA TYR A 248 15.71 1.79 -4.39
C TYR A 248 15.33 0.36 -4.78
N ILE A 249 14.17 0.16 -5.41
CA ILE A 249 13.72 -1.19 -5.84
C ILE A 249 14.71 -1.80 -6.83
N ARG A 250 15.21 -1.03 -7.80
CA ARG A 250 16.23 -1.51 -8.73
C ARG A 250 17.53 -1.85 -8.01
N GLY A 251 17.94 -1.03 -7.03
CA GLY A 251 19.09 -1.29 -6.18
C GLY A 251 18.94 -2.62 -5.43
N GLN A 252 17.82 -2.82 -4.75
CA GLN A 252 17.51 -4.06 -4.01
C GLN A 252 17.45 -5.29 -4.91
N MET A 253 16.91 -5.17 -6.12
CA MET A 253 16.88 -6.27 -7.10
C MET A 253 18.29 -6.65 -7.56
N ILE A 254 19.16 -5.66 -7.85
CA ILE A 254 20.55 -5.90 -8.24
C ILE A 254 21.33 -6.51 -7.08
N ASP A 255 21.16 -5.96 -5.87
CA ASP A 255 21.79 -6.48 -4.66
C ASP A 255 21.41 -7.94 -4.40
N GLY A 256 20.12 -8.27 -4.49
CA GLY A 256 19.63 -9.65 -4.38
C GLY A 256 20.22 -10.60 -5.43
N ILE A 257 20.39 -10.15 -6.68
CA ILE A 257 21.04 -10.96 -7.73
C ILE A 257 22.53 -11.18 -7.43
N ILE A 258 23.25 -10.13 -7.01
CA ILE A 258 24.66 -10.23 -6.65
C ILE A 258 24.83 -11.19 -5.46
N MET A 259 24.01 -11.04 -4.43
CA MET A 259 24.00 -11.93 -3.27
C MET A 259 23.68 -13.37 -3.65
N ALA A 260 22.69 -13.61 -4.53
CA ALA A 260 22.37 -14.94 -5.01
C ALA A 260 23.57 -15.60 -5.70
N ILE A 261 24.27 -14.87 -6.58
CA ILE A 261 25.46 -15.38 -7.30
C ILE A 261 26.61 -15.64 -6.33
N LEU A 262 26.91 -14.71 -5.42
CA LEU A 262 28.02 -14.85 -4.46
C LEU A 262 27.78 -16.03 -3.51
N VAL A 263 26.56 -16.18 -3.01
CA VAL A 263 26.20 -17.28 -2.11
C VAL A 263 26.25 -18.62 -2.85
N SER A 264 25.69 -18.69 -4.06
CA SER A 264 25.78 -19.86 -4.95
C SER A 264 27.23 -20.27 -5.19
N PHE A 265 28.08 -19.33 -5.61
CA PHE A 265 29.50 -19.58 -5.86
C PHE A 265 30.24 -20.04 -4.60
N SER A 266 29.99 -19.38 -3.46
CA SER A 266 30.63 -19.72 -2.18
C SER A 266 30.23 -21.13 -1.70
N LEU A 267 28.94 -21.48 -1.78
CA LEU A 267 28.44 -22.81 -1.43
C LEU A 267 28.99 -23.89 -2.36
N SER A 268 29.14 -23.58 -3.64
CA SER A 268 29.72 -24.48 -4.65
C SER A 268 31.19 -24.77 -4.37
N LEU A 269 31.96 -23.74 -4.00
CA LEU A 269 33.38 -23.86 -3.67
C LEU A 269 33.62 -24.67 -2.39
N ILE A 270 32.72 -24.55 -1.40
CA ILE A 270 32.76 -25.31 -0.13
C ILE A 270 32.26 -26.77 -0.33
N GLY A 271 31.66 -27.10 -1.47
CA GLY A 271 31.20 -28.46 -1.77
C GLY A 271 29.92 -28.85 -0.99
N VAL A 272 29.11 -27.86 -0.60
CA VAL A 272 27.83 -28.11 0.08
C VAL A 272 26.88 -28.78 -0.92
N ARG A 273 26.31 -29.94 -0.56
CA ARG A 273 25.26 -30.58 -1.36
C ARG A 273 24.11 -29.58 -1.54
N TYR A 274 23.64 -29.40 -2.78
CA TYR A 274 22.67 -28.38 -3.25
C TYR A 274 23.24 -27.00 -3.62
N ALA A 275 24.56 -26.84 -3.67
CA ALA A 275 25.13 -25.73 -4.43
C ALA A 275 24.73 -25.85 -5.91
N VAL A 276 24.00 -24.86 -6.41
CA VAL A 276 23.79 -24.61 -7.84
C VAL A 276 24.71 -23.48 -8.22
#